data_AF-H2ZA19-F1
#
_entry.id   AF-H2ZA19-F1
#
_cell.length_a   1.000
_cell.length_b   1.000
_cell.length_c   1.000
_cell.angle_alpha   90.00
_cell.angle_beta   90.00
_cell.angle_gamma   90.00
#
_symmetry.space_group_name_H-M   'P 1'
#
loop_
_entity.id
_entity.type
_entity.pdbx_description
1 polymer ?
#
loop_
_entity_poly.entity_id
_entity_poly.type
_entity_poly.pdbx_seq_one_letter_code
_entity_poly.pdbx_strand_id
1 'polypeptide(L)'
;MVRVDLERKIETLREELEYGKKLHAEEIDDLKAQVRDQGVNVEVDGIAPDVAELLRQIRAQYESIVLKNKDEAEQWYKNKFEDLEERAKLNVEDMEKVRSDINDYRKQVTQLEMELESLRGTNEYLERNLADVEKRYEVEAARYQTRVVQLGSEFDHAQAEMKRHLAEYKRLMSAKISLEKEILTYRRLLEGEEKRSSSSSSSSEDDDDDAYKTKTTKKVIVKTIETRDGKIVSSSISEKQLLEDRSDADTSSSSSSSSDEE
;
A
#
# COMPACT_ATOMS: atom_id res chain seq x y z
N MET A 1 74.22 34.48 61.76
CA MET A 1 74.47 35.23 60.51
C MET A 1 73.32 36.17 60.21
N VAL A 2 72.10 35.69 59.92
CA VAL A 2 70.95 36.52 59.50
C VAL A 2 70.66 37.75 60.40
N ARG A 3 70.75 37.61 61.73
CA ARG A 3 70.54 38.75 62.66
C ARG A 3 71.61 39.85 62.53
N VAL A 4 72.88 39.46 62.39
CA VAL A 4 74.00 40.41 62.27
C VAL A 4 73.94 41.13 60.92
N ASP A 5 73.51 40.43 59.86
CA ASP A 5 73.33 41.03 58.53
C ASP A 5 72.19 42.06 58.52
N LEU A 6 71.10 41.79 59.25
CA LEU A 6 69.99 42.74 59.44
C LEU A 6 70.38 43.94 60.30
N GLU A 7 71.13 43.74 61.39
CA GLU A 7 71.65 44.83 62.23
C GLU A 7 72.60 45.74 61.43
N ARG A 8 73.48 45.16 60.60
CA ARG A 8 74.34 45.94 59.69
C ARG A 8 73.52 46.71 58.65
N LYS A 9 72.46 46.10 58.10
CA LYS A 9 71.58 46.77 57.13
C LYS A 9 70.82 47.94 57.75
N ILE A 10 70.34 47.77 58.98
CA ILE A 10 69.69 48.84 59.75
C ILE A 10 70.68 49.98 60.00
N GLU A 11 71.92 49.67 60.38
CA GLU A 11 72.92 50.71 60.63
C GLU A 11 73.28 51.48 59.36
N THR A 12 73.49 50.78 58.23
CA THR A 12 73.73 51.45 56.93
C THR A 12 72.56 52.34 56.50
N LEU A 13 71.31 51.90 56.71
CA LEU A 13 70.14 52.71 56.37
C LEU A 13 69.99 53.93 57.27
N ARG A 14 70.43 53.84 58.53
CA ARG A 14 70.46 55.00 59.45
C ARG A 14 71.50 56.01 59.02
N GLU A 15 72.71 55.57 58.67
CA GLU A 15 73.76 56.43 58.14
C GLU A 15 73.32 57.13 56.85
N GLU A 16 72.68 56.41 55.92
CA GLU A 16 72.11 57.00 54.69
C GLU A 16 71.02 58.04 54.99
N LEU A 17 70.15 57.78 55.97
CA LEU A 17 69.08 58.69 56.37
C LEU A 17 69.63 59.96 57.04
N GLU A 18 70.65 59.84 57.87
CA GLU A 18 71.34 60.99 58.47
C GLU A 18 72.08 61.82 57.41
N TYR A 19 72.73 61.16 56.45
CA TYR A 19 73.37 61.83 55.32
C TYR A 19 72.35 62.60 54.48
N GLY A 20 71.22 61.99 54.13
CA GLY A 20 70.15 62.65 53.37
C GLY A 20 69.53 63.84 54.11
N LYS A 21 69.37 63.75 55.43
CA LYS A 21 68.90 64.88 56.25
C LYS A 21 69.89 66.05 56.26
N LYS A 22 71.19 65.77 56.38
CA LYS A 22 72.23 66.81 56.34
C LYS A 22 72.28 67.49 54.99
N LEU A 23 72.26 66.72 53.90
CA LEU A 23 72.26 67.26 52.55
C LEU A 23 71.04 68.16 52.28
N HIS A 24 69.85 67.72 52.66
CA HIS A 24 68.64 68.54 52.50
C HIS A 24 68.66 69.80 53.36
N ALA A 25 69.24 69.75 54.57
CA ALA A 25 69.39 70.95 55.39
C ALA A 25 70.34 71.97 54.71
N GLU A 26 71.42 71.49 54.10
CA GLU A 26 72.38 72.30 53.36
C GLU A 26 71.74 72.90 52.09
N GLU A 27 71.00 72.10 51.30
CA GLU A 27 70.24 72.58 50.13
C GLU A 27 69.18 73.63 50.50
N ILE A 28 68.48 73.44 51.63
CA ILE A 28 67.50 74.41 52.12
C ILE A 28 68.17 75.71 52.52
N ASP A 29 69.33 75.66 53.16
CA ASP A 29 70.07 76.87 53.55
C ASP A 29 70.65 77.58 52.32
N ASP A 30 71.11 76.86 51.30
CA ASP A 30 71.51 77.41 50.01
C ASP A 30 70.35 78.07 49.26
N LEU A 31 69.18 77.42 49.20
CA LEU A 31 67.97 78.00 48.60
C LEU A 31 67.49 79.24 49.38
N LYS A 32 67.55 79.22 50.72
CA LYS A 32 67.24 80.40 51.53
C LYS A 32 68.25 81.54 51.32
N ALA A 33 69.53 81.21 51.12
CA ALA A 33 70.55 82.20 50.77
C ALA A 33 70.25 82.80 49.38
N GLN A 34 69.89 81.96 48.40
CA GLN A 34 69.50 82.39 47.06
C GLN A 34 68.24 83.27 47.05
N VAL A 35 67.21 82.93 47.83
CA VAL A 35 65.99 83.75 47.94
C VAL A 35 66.29 85.09 48.64
N ARG A 36 67.22 85.12 49.60
CA ARG A 36 67.65 86.34 50.27
C ARG A 36 68.48 87.24 49.35
N ASP A 37 69.33 86.65 48.52
CA ASP A 37 70.14 87.35 47.51
C ASP A 37 69.28 87.88 46.34
N GLN A 38 68.16 87.21 46.05
CA GLN A 38 67.22 87.62 44.98
C GLN A 38 66.17 88.67 45.40
N GLY A 39 66.09 89.08 46.67
CA GLY A 39 65.46 90.34 47.11
C GLY A 39 64.13 90.73 46.45
N VAL A 40 63.17 89.82 46.28
CA VAL A 40 61.86 90.12 45.67
C VAL A 40 60.82 90.41 46.75
N ASN A 41 60.61 91.70 47.06
CA ASN A 41 59.46 92.17 47.84
C ASN A 41 58.32 92.53 46.87
N VAL A 42 57.30 91.67 46.75
CA VAL A 42 56.09 91.97 45.95
C VAL A 42 54.96 92.36 46.89
N GLU A 43 54.65 93.66 46.94
CA GLU A 43 53.41 94.16 47.51
C GLU A 43 52.26 93.92 46.51
N VAL A 44 51.27 93.14 46.92
CA VAL A 44 50.07 92.82 46.12
C VAL A 44 49.01 93.89 46.40
N ASP A 45 48.88 94.85 45.49
CA ASP A 45 47.76 95.80 45.49
C ASP A 45 46.80 95.48 44.32
N GLY A 46 45.59 95.06 44.66
CA GLY A 46 44.56 94.62 43.70
C GLY A 46 43.27 94.24 44.41
N ILE A 47 42.20 95.00 44.15
CA ILE A 47 40.83 94.82 44.67
C ILE A 47 40.39 93.36 44.48
N ALA A 48 40.01 92.70 45.58
CA ALA A 48 39.56 91.31 45.55
C ALA A 48 38.31 91.14 44.65
N PRO A 49 38.25 90.08 43.82
CA PRO A 49 37.07 89.79 43.00
C PRO A 49 35.85 89.55 43.91
N ASP A 50 34.67 90.02 43.49
CA ASP A 50 33.41 89.87 44.23
C ASP A 50 32.99 88.39 44.32
N VAL A 51 33.43 87.76 45.41
CA VAL A 51 33.18 86.35 45.72
C VAL A 51 31.67 86.05 45.81
N ALA A 52 30.84 87.03 46.15
CA ALA A 52 29.40 86.85 46.29
C ALA A 52 28.72 86.59 44.94
N GLU A 53 29.11 87.31 43.89
CA GLU A 53 28.56 87.12 42.55
C GLU A 53 29.01 85.79 41.94
N LEU A 54 30.28 85.39 42.15
CA LEU A 54 30.78 84.09 41.72
C LEU A 54 30.05 82.93 42.41
N LEU A 55 29.80 83.03 43.72
CA LEU A 55 29.02 82.05 44.47
C LEU A 55 27.57 81.96 43.97
N ARG A 56 26.95 83.10 43.63
CA ARG A 56 25.60 83.14 43.05
C ARG A 56 25.55 82.46 41.68
N GLN A 57 26.57 82.68 40.84
CA GLN A 57 26.69 82.04 39.53
C GLN A 57 26.91 80.52 39.64
N ILE A 58 27.79 80.07 40.54
CA ILE A 58 28.00 78.65 40.82
C ILE A 58 26.70 77.99 41.30
N ARG A 59 25.95 78.66 42.18
CA ARG A 59 24.65 78.19 42.65
C ARG A 59 23.65 78.04 41.50
N ALA A 60 23.52 79.05 40.64
CA ALA A 60 22.61 79.00 39.50
C ALA A 60 22.98 77.88 38.50
N GLN A 61 24.29 77.63 38.29
CA GLN A 61 24.77 76.51 37.48
C GLN A 61 24.38 75.16 38.10
N TYR A 62 24.59 75.00 39.41
CA TYR A 62 24.19 73.78 40.13
C TYR A 62 22.68 73.55 40.09
N GLU A 63 21.88 74.59 40.33
CA GLU A 63 20.43 74.52 40.25
C GLU A 63 19.98 74.12 38.83
N SER A 64 20.63 74.66 37.78
CA SER A 64 20.36 74.25 36.39
C SER A 64 20.72 72.79 36.12
N ILE A 65 21.87 72.31 36.61
CA ILE A 65 22.30 70.90 36.45
C ILE A 65 21.33 69.96 37.17
N VAL A 66 20.92 70.29 38.40
CA VAL A 66 19.96 69.49 39.17
C VAL A 66 18.62 69.40 38.44
N LEU A 67 18.15 70.52 37.88
CA LEU A 67 16.88 70.57 37.16
C LEU A 67 16.93 69.78 35.85
N LYS A 68 18.05 69.86 35.11
CA LYS A 68 18.29 69.03 33.91
C LYS A 68 18.38 67.55 34.25
N ASN A 69 19.14 67.17 35.27
CA ASN A 69 19.27 65.78 35.70
C ASN A 69 17.92 65.20 36.11
N LYS A 70 17.09 65.99 36.80
CA LYS A 70 15.72 65.60 37.16
C LYS A 70 14.87 65.35 35.92
N ASP A 71 14.85 66.27 34.95
CA ASP A 71 14.08 66.13 33.71
C ASP A 71 14.57 64.92 32.88
N GLU A 72 15.89 64.75 32.74
CA GLU A 72 16.49 63.60 32.07
C GLU A 72 16.12 62.27 32.76
N ALA A 73 16.12 62.22 34.09
CA ALA A 73 15.70 61.05 34.85
C ALA A 73 14.21 60.75 34.65
N GLU A 74 13.34 61.77 34.71
CA GLU A 74 11.90 61.62 34.46
C GLU A 74 11.63 61.11 33.05
N GLN A 75 12.28 61.67 32.03
CA GLN A 75 12.18 61.20 30.64
C GLN A 75 12.70 59.77 30.49
N TRP A 76 13.83 59.44 31.12
CA TRP A 76 14.38 58.09 31.08
C TRP A 76 13.41 57.07 31.71
N TYR A 77 12.83 57.38 32.87
CA TYR A 77 11.84 56.51 33.51
C TYR A 77 10.57 56.38 32.68
N LYS A 78 10.09 57.48 32.09
CA LYS A 78 8.90 57.48 31.23
C LYS A 78 9.13 56.58 30.01
N ASN A 79 10.22 56.78 29.27
CA ASN A 79 10.57 55.94 28.13
C ASN A 79 10.72 54.47 28.54
N LYS A 80 11.35 54.21 29.70
CA LYS A 80 11.52 52.83 30.18
C LYS A 80 10.20 52.17 30.52
N PHE A 81 9.25 52.92 31.08
CA PHE A 81 7.92 52.43 31.40
C PHE A 81 7.10 52.15 30.13
N GLU A 82 7.15 53.06 29.15
CA GLU A 82 6.51 52.87 27.85
C GLU A 82 7.06 51.62 27.14
N ASP A 83 8.38 51.42 27.12
CA ASP A 83 9.04 50.23 26.58
C ASP A 83 8.57 48.93 27.26
N LEU A 84 8.40 48.95 28.58
CA LEU A 84 7.93 47.79 29.35
C LEU A 84 6.46 47.52 29.10
N GLU A 85 5.63 48.56 28.99
CA GLU A 85 4.21 48.45 28.69
C GLU A 85 4.00 47.88 27.27
N GLU A 86 4.75 48.35 26.29
CA GLU A 86 4.70 47.83 24.92
C GLU A 86 5.11 46.34 24.88
N ARG A 87 6.22 45.97 25.55
CA ARG A 87 6.63 44.56 25.65
C ARG A 87 5.60 43.69 26.36
N ALA A 88 4.95 44.22 27.40
CA ALA A 88 3.89 43.50 28.09
C ALA A 88 2.69 43.25 27.17
N LYS A 89 2.29 44.25 26.36
CA LYS A 89 1.22 44.11 25.36
C LYS A 89 1.58 43.06 24.31
N LEU A 90 2.77 43.14 23.72
CA LEU A 90 3.24 42.16 22.72
C LEU A 90 3.26 40.74 23.29
N ASN A 91 3.73 40.56 24.53
CA ASN A 91 3.74 39.24 25.17
C ASN A 91 2.31 38.70 25.40
N VAL A 92 1.34 39.56 25.76
CA VAL A 92 -0.06 39.15 25.88
C VAL A 92 -0.61 38.72 24.52
N GLU A 93 -0.37 39.50 23.46
CA GLU A 93 -0.80 39.16 22.09
C GLU A 93 -0.19 37.84 21.61
N ASP A 94 1.10 37.61 21.86
CA ASP A 94 1.79 36.37 21.49
C ASP A 94 1.25 35.17 22.28
N MET A 95 0.96 35.34 23.57
CA MET A 95 0.29 34.32 24.38
C MET A 95 -1.11 34.00 23.86
N GLU A 96 -1.88 35.00 23.42
CA GLU A 96 -3.19 34.81 22.81
C GLU A 96 -3.10 34.05 21.48
N LYS A 97 -2.13 34.39 20.62
CA LYS A 97 -1.87 33.65 19.38
C LYS A 97 -1.53 32.19 19.65
N VAL A 98 -0.58 31.92 20.54
CA VAL A 98 -0.20 30.55 20.92
C VAL A 98 -1.40 29.78 21.47
N ARG A 99 -2.24 30.44 22.29
CA ARG A 99 -3.46 29.82 22.81
C ARG A 99 -4.47 29.49 21.72
N SER A 100 -4.62 30.37 20.72
CA SER A 100 -5.47 30.13 19.55
C SER A 100 -4.94 28.94 18.74
N ASP A 101 -3.64 28.93 18.43
CA ASP A 101 -2.98 27.85 17.69
C ASP A 101 -3.17 26.50 18.39
N ILE A 102 -2.97 26.43 19.72
CA ILE A 102 -3.22 25.22 20.51
C ILE A 102 -4.67 24.74 20.34
N ASN A 103 -5.64 25.66 20.33
CA ASN A 103 -7.05 25.30 20.19
C ASN A 103 -7.34 24.78 18.77
N ASP A 104 -6.75 25.37 17.75
CA ASP A 104 -6.93 24.94 16.37
C ASP A 104 -6.25 23.60 16.10
N TYR A 105 -5.05 23.36 16.64
CA TYR A 105 -4.43 22.03 16.60
C TYR A 105 -5.27 20.98 17.35
N ARG A 106 -5.86 21.32 18.49
CA ARG A 106 -6.78 20.40 19.20
C ARG A 106 -7.99 20.05 18.35
N LYS A 107 -8.62 21.03 17.69
CA LYS A 107 -9.74 20.78 16.76
C LYS A 107 -9.30 19.87 15.61
N GLN A 108 -8.15 20.14 15.00
CA GLN A 108 -7.59 19.32 13.92
C GLN A 108 -7.37 17.88 14.36
N VAL A 109 -6.79 17.66 15.56
CA VAL A 109 -6.62 16.32 16.12
C VAL A 109 -7.97 15.61 16.26
N THR A 110 -8.97 16.26 16.87
CA THR A 110 -10.29 15.63 17.03
C THR A 110 -10.98 15.35 15.69
N GLN A 111 -10.81 16.21 14.69
CA GLN A 111 -11.33 16.00 13.35
C GLN A 111 -10.67 14.79 12.69
N LEU A 112 -9.34 14.71 12.72
CA LEU A 112 -8.59 13.59 12.16
C LEU A 112 -8.93 12.28 12.87
N GLU A 113 -9.12 12.29 14.20
CA GLU A 113 -9.58 11.12 14.95
C GLU A 113 -10.97 10.64 14.50
N MET A 114 -11.91 11.57 14.28
CA MET A 114 -13.24 11.24 13.75
C MET A 114 -13.19 10.69 12.32
N GLU A 115 -12.37 11.29 11.45
CA GLU A 115 -12.16 10.80 10.08
C GLU A 115 -11.55 9.40 10.08
N LEU A 116 -10.56 9.16 10.94
CA LEU A 116 -9.91 7.86 11.11
C LEU A 116 -10.90 6.81 11.59
N GLU A 117 -11.71 7.12 12.60
CA GLU A 117 -12.72 6.20 13.12
C GLU A 117 -13.83 5.92 12.09
N SER A 118 -14.24 6.93 11.31
CA SER A 118 -15.16 6.75 10.19
C SER A 118 -14.56 5.81 9.14
N LEU A 119 -13.31 6.03 8.73
CA LEU A 119 -12.62 5.18 7.76
C LEU A 119 -12.46 3.75 8.26
N ARG A 120 -12.11 3.56 9.54
CA ARG A 120 -12.08 2.23 10.18
C ARG A 120 -13.44 1.55 10.09
N GLY A 121 -14.52 2.25 10.47
CA GLY A 121 -15.88 1.72 10.36
C GLY A 121 -16.25 1.32 8.94
N THR A 122 -15.89 2.13 7.93
CA THR A 122 -16.12 1.77 6.53
C THR A 122 -15.30 0.57 6.08
N ASN A 123 -14.05 0.46 6.53
CA ASN A 123 -13.18 -0.66 6.18
C ASN A 123 -13.74 -1.96 6.77
N GLU A 124 -14.05 -1.98 8.06
CA GLU A 124 -14.64 -3.17 8.67
C GLU A 124 -15.98 -3.56 8.03
N TYR A 125 -16.79 -2.57 7.61
CA TYR A 125 -18.02 -2.85 6.88
C TYR A 125 -17.73 -3.51 5.52
N LEU A 126 -16.75 -3.01 4.77
CA LEU A 126 -16.35 -3.57 3.48
C LEU A 126 -15.74 -4.98 3.64
N GLU A 127 -14.91 -5.21 4.65
CA GLU A 127 -14.35 -6.53 4.97
C GLU A 127 -15.46 -7.53 5.30
N ARG A 128 -16.43 -7.16 6.15
CA ARG A 128 -17.59 -8.00 6.45
C ARG A 128 -18.43 -8.30 5.21
N ASN A 129 -18.69 -7.28 4.40
CA ASN A 129 -19.46 -7.45 3.16
C ASN A 129 -18.71 -8.35 2.16
N LEU A 130 -17.39 -8.21 2.04
CA LEU A 130 -16.56 -9.08 1.21
C LEU A 130 -16.67 -10.54 1.69
N ALA A 131 -16.47 -10.79 2.97
CA ALA A 131 -16.57 -12.13 3.56
C ALA A 131 -17.97 -12.75 3.37
N ASP A 132 -19.04 -11.96 3.52
CA ASP A 132 -20.41 -12.40 3.27
C ASP A 132 -20.64 -12.76 1.80
N VAL A 133 -20.09 -11.97 0.88
CA VAL A 133 -20.18 -12.22 -0.56
C VAL A 133 -19.38 -13.46 -0.95
N GLU A 134 -18.15 -13.60 -0.46
CA GLU A 134 -17.31 -14.79 -0.67
C GLU A 134 -18.03 -16.06 -0.19
N LYS A 135 -18.60 -16.03 1.01
CA LYS A 135 -19.38 -17.15 1.56
C LYS A 135 -20.59 -17.49 0.70
N ARG A 136 -21.32 -16.49 0.18
CA ARG A 136 -22.44 -16.72 -0.74
C ARG A 136 -21.97 -17.38 -2.03
N TYR A 137 -20.86 -16.92 -2.60
CA TYR A 137 -20.29 -17.51 -3.81
C TYR A 137 -19.78 -18.93 -3.57
N GLU A 138 -19.17 -19.22 -2.42
CA GLU A 138 -18.74 -20.56 -2.05
C GLU A 138 -19.93 -21.53 -1.99
N VAL A 139 -21.03 -21.11 -1.35
CA VAL A 139 -22.27 -21.92 -1.29
C VAL A 139 -22.84 -22.15 -2.68
N GLU A 140 -22.90 -21.12 -3.52
CA GLU A 140 -23.45 -21.23 -4.87
C GLU A 140 -22.54 -22.10 -5.78
N ALA A 141 -21.22 -22.00 -5.64
CA ALA A 141 -20.26 -22.87 -6.31
C ALA A 141 -20.42 -24.34 -5.89
N ALA A 142 -20.56 -24.61 -4.58
CA ALA A 142 -20.83 -25.95 -4.06
C ALA A 142 -22.17 -26.51 -4.59
N ARG A 143 -23.19 -25.65 -4.72
CA ARG A 143 -24.48 -26.01 -5.32
C ARG A 143 -24.34 -26.38 -6.79
N TYR A 144 -23.61 -25.61 -7.59
CA TYR A 144 -23.34 -25.95 -8.98
C TYR A 144 -22.54 -27.25 -9.11
N GLN A 145 -21.52 -27.43 -8.28
CA GLN A 145 -20.74 -28.67 -8.28
C GLN A 145 -21.62 -29.89 -7.97
N THR A 146 -22.50 -29.76 -6.97
CA THR A 146 -23.48 -30.82 -6.66
C THR A 146 -24.40 -31.10 -7.85
N ARG A 147 -24.86 -30.05 -8.55
CA ARG A 147 -25.72 -30.23 -9.73
C ARG A 147 -24.98 -30.89 -10.90
N VAL A 148 -23.71 -30.55 -11.11
CA VAL A 148 -22.86 -31.20 -12.13
C VAL A 148 -22.68 -32.68 -11.82
N VAL A 149 -22.40 -33.03 -10.56
CA VAL A 149 -22.27 -34.44 -10.13
C VAL A 149 -23.58 -35.20 -10.33
N GLN A 150 -24.72 -34.60 -9.94
CA GLN A 150 -26.04 -35.20 -10.17
C GLN A 150 -26.31 -35.45 -11.65
N LEU A 151 -26.12 -34.44 -12.51
CA LEU A 151 -26.30 -34.57 -13.95
C LEU A 151 -25.35 -35.61 -14.57
N GLY A 152 -24.10 -35.67 -14.09
CA GLY A 152 -23.14 -36.70 -14.50
C GLY A 152 -23.65 -38.11 -14.15
N SER A 153 -24.16 -38.31 -12.93
CA SER A 153 -24.74 -39.59 -12.51
C SER A 153 -25.99 -39.97 -13.30
N GLU A 154 -26.87 -39.01 -13.60
CA GLU A 154 -28.06 -39.20 -14.44
C GLU A 154 -27.66 -39.60 -15.88
N PHE A 155 -26.62 -38.97 -16.42
CA PHE A 155 -26.08 -39.27 -17.74
C PHE A 155 -25.48 -40.68 -17.81
N ASP A 156 -24.63 -41.04 -16.84
CA ASP A 156 -24.02 -42.37 -16.78
C ASP A 156 -25.08 -43.47 -16.62
N HIS A 157 -26.12 -43.21 -15.81
CA HIS A 157 -27.26 -44.10 -15.66
C HIS A 157 -28.01 -44.29 -16.99
N ALA A 158 -28.39 -43.21 -17.67
CA ALA A 158 -29.05 -43.27 -18.97
C ALA A 158 -28.19 -43.96 -20.05
N GLN A 159 -26.87 -43.75 -20.00
CA GLN A 159 -25.94 -44.42 -20.90
C GLN A 159 -25.89 -45.94 -20.65
N ALA A 160 -25.90 -46.37 -19.38
CA ALA A 160 -25.97 -47.77 -19.01
C ALA A 160 -27.29 -48.42 -19.45
N GLU A 161 -28.42 -47.73 -19.27
CA GLU A 161 -29.73 -48.19 -19.75
C GLU A 161 -29.75 -48.33 -21.28
N MET A 162 -29.21 -47.35 -22.01
CA MET A 162 -29.11 -47.41 -23.48
C MET A 162 -28.29 -48.62 -23.93
N LYS A 163 -27.14 -48.89 -23.29
CA LYS A 163 -26.30 -50.07 -23.57
C LYS A 163 -27.06 -51.37 -23.29
N ARG A 164 -27.83 -51.42 -22.20
CA ARG A 164 -28.69 -52.56 -21.84
C ARG A 164 -29.76 -52.82 -22.91
N HIS A 165 -30.49 -51.78 -23.31
CA HIS A 165 -31.51 -51.88 -24.35
C HIS A 165 -30.93 -52.30 -25.71
N LEU A 166 -29.75 -51.81 -26.07
CA LEU A 166 -29.07 -52.24 -27.29
C LEU A 166 -28.73 -53.74 -27.26
N ALA A 167 -28.28 -54.26 -26.11
CA ALA A 167 -27.99 -55.67 -25.94
C ALA A 167 -29.26 -56.53 -26.03
N GLU A 168 -30.35 -56.11 -25.40
CA GLU A 168 -31.67 -56.77 -25.48
C GLU A 168 -32.21 -56.77 -26.92
N TYR A 169 -32.10 -55.64 -27.62
CA TYR A 169 -32.51 -55.51 -29.01
C TYR A 169 -31.72 -56.46 -29.92
N LYS A 170 -30.39 -56.53 -29.75
CA LYS A 170 -29.55 -57.49 -30.49
C LYS A 170 -29.97 -58.94 -30.20
N ARG A 171 -30.26 -59.27 -28.95
CA ARG A 171 -30.72 -60.61 -28.56
C ARG A 171 -32.05 -60.96 -29.23
N LEU A 172 -33.00 -60.03 -29.24
CA LEU A 172 -34.30 -60.21 -29.89
C LEU A 172 -34.16 -60.35 -31.41
N MET A 173 -33.29 -59.55 -32.03
CA MET A 173 -32.99 -59.64 -33.46
C MET A 173 -32.38 -61.00 -33.83
N SER A 174 -31.44 -61.51 -33.04
CA SER A 174 -30.89 -62.86 -33.24
C SER A 174 -31.97 -63.95 -33.14
N ALA A 175 -32.89 -63.84 -32.17
CA ALA A 175 -34.02 -64.76 -32.05
C ALA A 175 -34.95 -64.68 -33.26
N LYS A 176 -35.26 -63.47 -33.75
CA LYS A 176 -36.04 -63.26 -34.98
C LYS A 176 -35.41 -63.96 -36.18
N ILE A 177 -34.09 -63.78 -36.40
CA ILE A 177 -33.38 -64.43 -37.51
C ILE A 177 -33.41 -65.96 -37.37
N SER A 178 -33.29 -66.49 -36.15
CA SER A 178 -33.41 -67.94 -35.91
C SER A 178 -34.79 -68.45 -36.30
N LEU A 179 -35.86 -67.76 -35.87
CA LEU A 179 -37.24 -68.11 -36.22
C LEU A 179 -37.49 -68.00 -37.73
N GLU A 180 -36.96 -66.98 -38.40
CA GLU A 180 -37.06 -66.85 -39.85
C GLU A 180 -36.38 -68.03 -40.56
N LYS A 181 -35.21 -68.47 -40.07
CA LYS A 181 -34.54 -69.68 -40.58
C LYS A 181 -35.39 -70.94 -40.35
N GLU A 182 -35.96 -71.12 -39.16
CA GLU A 182 -36.84 -72.24 -38.84
C GLU A 182 -38.06 -72.26 -39.77
N ILE A 183 -38.74 -71.12 -39.97
CA ILE A 183 -39.87 -71.00 -40.90
C ILE A 183 -39.47 -71.38 -42.32
N LEU A 184 -38.31 -70.92 -42.81
CA LEU A 184 -37.81 -71.30 -44.13
C LEU A 184 -37.56 -72.81 -44.24
N THR A 185 -37.00 -73.43 -43.20
CA THR A 185 -36.82 -74.88 -43.17
C THR A 185 -38.15 -75.63 -43.15
N TYR A 186 -39.14 -75.16 -42.37
CA TYR A 186 -40.48 -75.74 -42.35
C TYR A 186 -41.17 -75.63 -43.72
N ARG A 187 -41.06 -74.47 -44.40
CA ARG A 187 -41.59 -74.30 -45.77
C ARG A 187 -40.96 -75.28 -46.76
N ARG A 188 -39.64 -75.42 -46.75
CA ARG A 188 -38.93 -76.39 -47.62
C ARG A 188 -39.33 -77.84 -47.36
N LEU A 189 -39.55 -78.22 -46.10
CA LEU A 189 -40.03 -79.56 -45.73
C LEU A 189 -41.45 -79.81 -46.27
N LEU A 190 -42.35 -78.83 -46.14
CA LEU A 190 -43.71 -78.91 -46.70
C LEU A 190 -43.70 -78.99 -48.23
N GLU A 191 -42.91 -78.17 -48.92
CA GLU A 191 -42.75 -78.23 -50.39
C GLU A 191 -42.18 -79.59 -50.84
N GLY A 192 -41.27 -80.19 -50.07
CA GLY A 192 -40.75 -81.54 -50.31
C GLY A 192 -41.79 -82.65 -50.10
N GLU A 193 -42.69 -82.47 -49.14
CA GLU A 193 -43.83 -83.38 -48.90
C GLU A 193 -44.91 -83.24 -49.98
N GLU A 194 -45.21 -82.01 -50.43
CA GLU A 194 -46.09 -81.72 -51.56
C GLU A 194 -45.55 -82.28 -52.87
N LYS A 195 -44.22 -82.23 -53.11
CA LYS A 195 -43.59 -82.90 -54.26
C LYS A 195 -43.69 -84.43 -54.21
N ARG A 196 -43.75 -85.02 -53.00
CA ARG A 196 -43.99 -86.47 -52.83
C ARG A 196 -45.46 -86.84 -53.01
N SER A 197 -46.39 -86.03 -52.50
CA SER A 197 -47.83 -86.26 -52.68
C SER A 197 -48.33 -85.91 -54.09
N SER A 198 -47.67 -84.98 -54.79
CA SER A 198 -47.90 -84.69 -56.21
C SER A 198 -47.13 -85.62 -57.17
N SER A 199 -46.16 -86.41 -56.70
CA SER A 199 -45.54 -87.46 -57.52
C SER A 199 -46.46 -88.66 -57.83
N SER A 200 -47.65 -88.72 -57.21
CA SER A 200 -48.80 -89.53 -57.70
C SER A 200 -49.61 -88.87 -58.83
N SER A 201 -49.20 -87.68 -59.29
CA SER A 201 -49.85 -86.94 -60.38
C SER A 201 -48.86 -85.96 -61.06
N SER A 202 -47.91 -86.53 -61.82
CA SER A 202 -47.20 -85.96 -62.98
C SER A 202 -46.60 -84.53 -62.92
N SER A 203 -45.25 -84.48 -63.01
CA SER A 203 -44.37 -83.54 -63.75
C SER A 203 -44.55 -82.02 -63.59
N SER A 204 -43.49 -81.31 -63.20
CA SER A 204 -42.68 -80.36 -64.02
C SER A 204 -41.70 -79.56 -63.13
N GLU A 205 -40.56 -79.24 -63.73
CA GLU A 205 -39.48 -78.38 -63.24
C GLU A 205 -39.96 -76.94 -63.03
N ASP A 206 -39.35 -76.24 -62.07
CA ASP A 206 -38.77 -74.90 -62.26
C ASP A 206 -38.19 -74.40 -60.92
N ASP A 207 -36.87 -74.17 -60.95
CA ASP A 207 -36.10 -73.44 -59.95
C ASP A 207 -36.43 -71.95 -60.06
N ASP A 208 -36.89 -71.34 -58.96
CA ASP A 208 -36.93 -69.88 -58.84
C ASP A 208 -36.17 -69.46 -57.58
N ASP A 209 -34.92 -69.06 -57.82
CA ASP A 209 -33.98 -68.47 -56.86
C ASP A 209 -34.34 -66.99 -56.64
N ASP A 210 -35.43 -66.71 -55.92
CA ASP A 210 -35.83 -65.32 -55.63
C ASP A 210 -35.26 -64.87 -54.28
N ALA A 211 -33.97 -64.53 -54.31
CA ALA A 211 -33.26 -63.90 -53.22
C ALA A 211 -33.84 -62.50 -52.94
N TYR A 212 -34.77 -62.41 -51.99
CA TYR A 212 -35.27 -61.13 -51.47
C TYR A 212 -34.11 -60.31 -50.84
N LYS A 213 -33.43 -59.50 -51.66
CA LYS A 213 -32.51 -58.45 -51.22
C LYS A 213 -33.31 -57.40 -50.45
N THR A 214 -33.34 -57.51 -49.12
CA THR A 214 -33.84 -56.44 -48.26
C THR A 214 -32.81 -55.31 -48.24
N LYS A 215 -33.07 -54.24 -49.02
CA LYS A 215 -32.25 -53.02 -48.99
C LYS A 215 -32.42 -52.32 -47.64
N THR A 216 -31.45 -52.50 -46.74
CA THR A 216 -31.36 -51.71 -45.50
C THR A 216 -30.75 -50.35 -45.83
N THR A 217 -31.55 -49.29 -45.84
CA THR A 217 -31.07 -47.92 -46.02
C THR A 217 -30.67 -47.32 -44.67
N LYS A 218 -29.38 -46.98 -44.51
CA LYS A 218 -28.89 -46.23 -43.34
C LYS A 218 -29.03 -44.75 -43.62
N LYS A 219 -29.78 -44.04 -42.78
CA LYS A 219 -29.86 -42.58 -42.79
C LYS A 219 -28.79 -41.99 -41.87
N VAL A 220 -27.92 -41.14 -42.42
CA VAL A 220 -26.92 -40.40 -41.64
C VAL A 220 -27.36 -38.95 -41.55
N ILE A 221 -27.55 -38.46 -40.32
CA ILE A 221 -27.89 -37.07 -40.02
C ILE A 221 -26.63 -36.40 -39.50
N VAL A 222 -26.11 -35.43 -40.25
CA VAL A 222 -24.97 -34.63 -39.82
C VAL A 222 -25.49 -33.30 -39.29
N LYS A 223 -25.28 -33.06 -37.99
CA LYS A 223 -25.59 -31.79 -37.34
C LYS A 223 -24.31 -30.99 -37.17
N THR A 224 -24.22 -29.87 -37.86
CA THR A 224 -23.10 -28.93 -37.74
C THR A 224 -23.50 -27.82 -36.76
N ILE A 225 -22.67 -27.60 -35.75
CA ILE A 225 -22.90 -26.59 -34.71
C ILE A 225 -21.69 -25.66 -34.69
N GLU A 226 -21.90 -24.37 -34.92
CA GLU A 226 -20.86 -23.35 -34.75
C GLU A 226 -21.04 -22.65 -33.40
N THR A 227 -19.97 -22.65 -32.60
CA THR A 227 -19.92 -21.98 -31.30
C THR A 227 -18.87 -20.88 -31.31
N ARG A 228 -19.20 -19.73 -30.71
CA ARG A 228 -18.26 -18.64 -30.41
C ARG A 228 -18.45 -18.25 -28.94
N ASP A 229 -17.37 -18.24 -28.18
CA ASP A 229 -17.36 -17.95 -26.73
C ASP A 229 -18.36 -18.78 -25.91
N GLY A 230 -18.47 -20.08 -26.23
CA GLY A 230 -19.34 -21.01 -25.51
C GLY A 230 -20.85 -20.87 -25.78
N LYS A 231 -21.27 -19.95 -26.67
CA LYS A 231 -22.68 -19.83 -27.12
C LYS A 231 -22.83 -20.34 -28.55
N ILE A 232 -23.92 -21.05 -28.81
CA ILE A 232 -24.27 -21.59 -30.14
C ILE A 232 -24.77 -20.43 -31.01
N VAL A 233 -24.08 -20.14 -32.11
CA VAL A 233 -24.38 -19.01 -33.00
C VAL A 233 -25.14 -19.47 -34.25
N SER A 234 -24.92 -20.70 -34.70
CA SER A 234 -25.66 -21.29 -35.82
C SER A 234 -25.77 -22.82 -35.67
N SER A 235 -26.87 -23.41 -36.16
CA SER A 235 -27.01 -24.86 -36.27
C SER A 235 -27.67 -25.24 -37.59
N SER A 236 -27.04 -26.13 -38.35
CA SER A 236 -27.60 -26.65 -39.61
C SER A 236 -27.61 -28.18 -39.59
N ILE A 237 -28.66 -28.76 -40.16
CA ILE A 237 -28.87 -30.21 -40.25
C ILE A 237 -28.91 -30.58 -41.73
N SER A 238 -28.06 -31.53 -42.13
CA SER A 238 -28.04 -32.05 -43.49
C SER A 238 -28.28 -33.57 -43.47
N GLU A 239 -29.28 -34.02 -44.22
CA GLU A 239 -29.61 -35.45 -44.38
C GLU A 239 -28.96 -35.97 -45.67
N LYS A 240 -28.16 -37.03 -45.57
CA LYS A 240 -27.60 -37.74 -46.74
C LYS A 240 -28.03 -39.21 -46.71
N GLN A 241 -28.51 -39.71 -47.85
CA GLN A 241 -28.81 -41.13 -48.06
C GLN A 241 -27.61 -41.80 -48.73
N LEU A 242 -27.04 -42.83 -48.08
CA LEU A 242 -26.00 -43.68 -48.65
C LEU A 242 -26.64 -44.96 -49.18
N LEU A 243 -26.52 -45.21 -50.49
CA LEU A 243 -26.70 -46.53 -51.08
C LEU A 243 -25.38 -47.30 -50.89
N GLU A 244 -25.35 -48.27 -49.99
CA GLU A 244 -24.28 -49.27 -49.94
C GLU A 244 -24.60 -50.36 -50.99
N ASP A 245 -23.97 -50.31 -52.17
CA ASP A 245 -23.86 -51.48 -53.04
C ASP A 245 -22.81 -52.42 -52.44
N ARG A 246 -23.26 -53.46 -51.74
CA ARG A 246 -22.38 -54.57 -51.35
C ARG A 246 -22.22 -55.50 -52.55
N SER A 247 -21.09 -55.40 -53.23
CA SER A 247 -20.53 -56.48 -54.06
C SER A 247 -19.60 -57.31 -53.17
N ASP A 248 -20.12 -58.41 -52.61
CA ASP A 248 -19.29 -59.42 -51.95
C ASP A 248 -18.58 -60.24 -53.03
N ALA A 249 -17.29 -60.00 -53.22
CA ALA A 249 -16.36 -60.93 -53.84
C ALA A 249 -15.30 -61.27 -52.78
N ASP A 250 -15.50 -62.40 -52.10
CA ASP A 250 -14.48 -63.02 -51.29
C ASP A 250 -13.32 -63.47 -52.19
N THR A 251 -12.16 -62.85 -52.03
CA THR A 251 -10.88 -63.54 -52.27
C THR A 251 -10.02 -63.40 -51.04
N SER A 252 -9.99 -64.48 -50.28
CA SER A 252 -8.91 -64.84 -49.39
C SER A 252 -7.56 -64.66 -50.09
N SER A 253 -6.70 -63.83 -49.50
CA SER A 253 -5.25 -64.04 -49.60
C SER A 253 -4.57 -63.56 -48.33
N SER A 254 -3.93 -64.54 -47.70
CA SER A 254 -3.02 -64.51 -46.58
C SER A 254 -1.70 -63.78 -46.91
N SER A 255 -1.19 -63.01 -45.94
CA SER A 255 0.25 -62.82 -45.66
C SER A 255 0.36 -61.93 -44.41
N SER A 256 0.60 -62.47 -43.22
CA SER A 256 1.90 -62.86 -42.63
C SER A 256 2.76 -61.67 -42.15
N SER A 257 3.25 -61.81 -40.91
CA SER A 257 4.42 -61.15 -40.30
C SER A 257 4.14 -59.75 -39.71
N SER A 258 4.62 -59.36 -38.53
CA SER A 258 5.51 -59.96 -37.54
C SER A 258 5.53 -59.04 -36.32
N SER A 259 5.80 -59.63 -35.15
CA SER A 259 6.70 -59.09 -34.12
C SER A 259 6.21 -57.94 -33.24
N ASP A 260 6.11 -58.19 -31.93
CA ASP A 260 7.16 -57.95 -30.91
C ASP A 260 7.13 -56.45 -30.56
N GLU A 261 6.98 -56.01 -29.31
CA GLU A 261 7.73 -56.39 -28.12
C GLU A 261 7.07 -55.74 -26.89
N GLU A 262 7.59 -56.10 -25.72
CA GLU A 262 7.25 -55.65 -24.35
C GLU A 262 7.16 -54.12 -24.12
#